data_AF-A0A369FKA5-F1
#
_entry.id   AF-A0A369FKA5-F1
#
_cell.length_a   1.000
_cell.length_b   1.000
_cell.length_c   1.000
_cell.angle_alpha   90.00
_cell.angle_beta   90.00
_cell.angle_gamma   90.00
#
_symmetry.space_group_name_H-M   'P 1'
#
loop_
_entity.id
_entity.type
_entity.pdbx_description
1 polymer ?
#
loop_
_entity_poly.entity_id
_entity_poly.type
_entity_poly.pdbx_seq_one_letter_code
_entity_poly.pdbx_strand_id
1 'polypeptide(L)'
;ESIGIQIDGDKAVVNNEGESTITNGGTGTQINGDDATANNTGKTTVDGKDSTGTEINGNNGNVIQDGDLDVSGGGHGIDITGDSATVDNKGTMTVTDPESMGIQIDGDKAIVNNEGESTITNGGTGTQINGDDATANNNGKTTVDGKDSTGTEINGNNGKVIQDGDLDVSGGGHGIDITGDSATVDNKGTMTVT
;
A
#
# COMPACT_ATOMS: atom_id res chain seq x y z
N GLU A 1 -21.43 -6.30 4.16
CA GLU A 1 -20.41 -5.99 3.17
C GLU A 1 -21.08 -5.47 1.91
N SER A 2 -20.69 -4.30 1.45
CA SER A 2 -21.21 -3.66 0.23
C SER A 2 -20.05 -3.39 -0.70
N ILE A 3 -20.19 -3.77 -1.97
CA ILE A 3 -19.15 -3.60 -2.99
C ILE A 3 -19.64 -2.59 -4.02
N GLY A 4 -18.81 -1.60 -4.35
CA GLY A 4 -19.12 -0.60 -5.37
C GLY A 4 -19.02 -1.16 -6.80
N ILE A 5 -17.85 -1.70 -7.14
CA ILE A 5 -17.55 -2.36 -8.41
C ILE A 5 -17.06 -3.77 -8.12
N GLN A 6 -17.69 -4.79 -8.73
CA GLN A 6 -17.22 -6.17 -8.66
C GLN A 6 -17.04 -6.73 -10.07
N ILE A 7 -15.86 -7.30 -10.36
CA ILE A 7 -15.59 -7.99 -11.62
C ILE A 7 -14.96 -9.36 -11.31
N ASP A 8 -15.55 -10.42 -11.85
CA ASP A 8 -14.95 -11.76 -11.85
C ASP A 8 -14.42 -12.07 -13.26
N GLY A 9 -13.10 -12.06 -13.43
CA GLY A 9 -12.46 -12.38 -14.68
C GLY A 9 -11.01 -11.90 -14.80
N ASP A 10 -10.18 -12.73 -15.41
CA ASP A 10 -8.78 -12.40 -15.69
C ASP A 10 -8.67 -11.18 -16.62
N LYS A 11 -7.61 -10.39 -16.45
CA LYS A 11 -7.29 -9.21 -17.25
C LYS A 11 -8.37 -8.13 -17.22
N ALA A 12 -9.23 -8.17 -16.21
CA ALA A 12 -10.18 -7.11 -15.95
C ALA A 12 -9.46 -5.78 -15.73
N VAL A 13 -10.07 -4.70 -16.21
CA VAL A 13 -9.53 -3.34 -16.06
C VAL A 13 -10.61 -2.44 -15.48
N VAL A 14 -10.30 -1.77 -14.38
CA VAL A 14 -11.15 -0.75 -13.76
C VAL A 14 -10.44 0.61 -13.82
N ASN A 15 -11.18 1.66 -14.17
CA ASN A 15 -10.68 3.04 -14.21
C ASN A 15 -11.48 3.90 -13.23
N ASN A 16 -10.90 4.15 -12.06
CA ASN A 16 -11.48 4.96 -10.98
C ASN A 16 -10.99 6.41 -11.11
N GLU A 17 -11.60 7.16 -12.03
CA GLU A 17 -11.26 8.57 -12.27
C GLU A 17 -11.98 9.53 -11.32
N GLY A 18 -13.10 9.11 -10.75
CA GLY A 18 -13.90 9.91 -9.82
C GLY A 18 -13.40 9.84 -8.38
N GLU A 19 -13.92 10.74 -7.55
CA GLU A 19 -13.73 10.66 -6.10
C GLU A 19 -14.49 9.45 -5.53
N SER A 20 -13.80 8.63 -4.74
CA SER A 20 -14.34 7.45 -4.08
C SER A 20 -14.24 7.60 -2.57
N THR A 21 -15.36 7.36 -1.86
CA THR A 21 -15.41 7.35 -0.40
C THR A 21 -15.96 6.01 0.06
N ILE A 22 -15.13 5.27 0.80
CA ILE A 22 -15.43 3.93 1.27
C ILE A 22 -15.46 3.96 2.79
N THR A 23 -16.57 3.51 3.38
CA THR A 23 -16.77 3.51 4.84
C THR A 23 -17.60 2.31 5.27
N ASN A 24 -17.67 2.07 6.58
CA ASN A 24 -18.56 1.07 7.21
C ASN A 24 -18.34 -0.37 6.71
N GLY A 25 -17.09 -0.77 6.46
CA GLY A 25 -16.77 -2.13 6.03
C GLY A 25 -17.19 -2.44 4.60
N GLY A 26 -17.16 -1.42 3.74
CA GLY A 26 -17.42 -1.57 2.30
C GLY A 26 -16.15 -1.75 1.50
N THR A 27 -16.28 -2.27 0.28
CA THR A 27 -15.20 -2.36 -0.71
C THR A 27 -15.52 -1.45 -1.89
N GLY A 28 -14.61 -0.56 -2.27
CA GLY A 28 -14.81 0.34 -3.41
C GLY A 28 -14.81 -0.42 -4.73
N THR A 29 -13.65 -0.99 -5.08
CA THR A 29 -13.45 -1.83 -6.27
C THR A 29 -12.94 -3.20 -5.83
N GLN A 30 -13.59 -4.27 -6.28
CA GLN A 30 -13.12 -5.65 -6.12
C GLN A 30 -12.97 -6.30 -7.50
N ILE A 31 -11.81 -6.91 -7.75
CA ILE A 31 -11.55 -7.68 -8.97
C ILE A 31 -11.05 -9.07 -8.57
N ASN A 32 -11.76 -10.11 -9.00
CA ASN A 32 -11.36 -11.50 -8.80
C ASN A 32 -10.88 -12.07 -10.15
N GLY A 33 -9.57 -12.15 -10.36
CA GLY A 33 -8.99 -12.63 -11.61
C GLY A 33 -7.51 -12.31 -11.75
N ASP A 34 -6.78 -13.17 -12.46
CA ASP A 34 -5.35 -12.99 -12.71
C ASP A 34 -5.10 -11.84 -13.72
N ASP A 35 -3.92 -11.22 -13.67
CA ASP A 35 -3.52 -10.12 -14.55
C ASP A 35 -4.47 -8.91 -14.52
N ALA A 36 -5.27 -8.76 -13.46
CA ALA A 36 -6.21 -7.65 -13.29
C ALA A 36 -5.47 -6.30 -13.16
N THR A 37 -6.11 -5.21 -13.58
CA THR A 37 -5.59 -3.86 -13.43
C THR A 37 -6.63 -2.90 -12.85
N ALA A 38 -6.27 -2.15 -11.82
CA ALA A 38 -7.06 -1.02 -11.33
C ALA A 38 -6.27 0.30 -11.48
N ASN A 39 -6.85 1.26 -12.19
CA ASN A 39 -6.30 2.59 -12.39
C ASN A 39 -7.04 3.59 -11.50
N ASN A 40 -6.43 4.02 -10.42
CA ASN A 40 -6.99 4.93 -9.44
C ASN A 40 -6.40 6.33 -9.63
N THR A 41 -7.02 7.10 -10.52
CA THR A 41 -6.57 8.46 -10.85
C THR A 41 -7.36 9.53 -10.10
N GLY A 42 -8.56 9.19 -9.62
CA GLY A 42 -9.34 10.02 -8.71
C GLY A 42 -8.89 9.88 -7.25
N LYS A 43 -9.34 10.82 -6.41
CA LYS A 43 -9.13 10.75 -4.96
C LYS A 43 -9.87 9.55 -4.38
N THR A 44 -9.20 8.76 -3.54
CA THR A 44 -9.77 7.65 -2.79
C THR A 44 -9.64 7.91 -1.30
N THR A 45 -10.75 7.85 -0.57
CA THR A 45 -10.79 7.96 0.89
C THR A 45 -11.39 6.69 1.46
N VAL A 46 -10.65 6.01 2.33
CA VAL A 46 -11.06 4.78 3.00
C VAL A 46 -11.05 5.02 4.51
N ASP A 47 -12.21 4.93 5.15
CA ASP A 47 -12.33 5.19 6.58
C ASP A 47 -13.16 4.13 7.30
N GLY A 48 -12.56 3.54 8.33
CA GLY A 48 -13.20 2.61 9.25
C GLY A 48 -12.84 1.15 8.98
N LYS A 49 -12.86 0.36 10.07
CA LYS A 49 -12.50 -1.05 10.09
C LYS A 49 -13.15 -1.85 8.95
N ASP A 50 -12.38 -2.76 8.38
CA ASP A 50 -12.80 -3.69 7.32
C ASP A 50 -13.22 -2.97 6.01
N SER A 51 -12.94 -1.67 5.87
CA SER A 51 -13.20 -0.94 4.63
C SER A 51 -12.00 -1.04 3.70
N THR A 52 -12.24 -1.32 2.42
CA THR A 52 -11.18 -1.49 1.42
C THR A 52 -11.41 -0.59 0.21
N GLY A 53 -10.40 0.18 -0.19
CA GLY A 53 -10.51 1.04 -1.38
C GLY A 53 -10.53 0.22 -2.67
N THR A 54 -9.43 -0.45 -2.96
CA THR A 54 -9.26 -1.36 -4.11
C THR A 54 -8.77 -2.71 -3.63
N GLU A 55 -9.49 -3.76 -4.01
CA GLU A 55 -9.17 -5.15 -3.73
C GLU A 55 -8.93 -5.92 -5.04
N ILE A 56 -7.80 -6.60 -5.16
CA ILE A 56 -7.54 -7.54 -6.26
C ILE A 56 -7.20 -8.93 -5.69
N ASN A 57 -8.01 -9.91 -6.06
CA ASN A 57 -7.80 -11.31 -5.74
C ASN A 57 -7.37 -12.05 -7.01
N GLY A 58 -6.06 -12.18 -7.22
CA GLY A 58 -5.48 -12.80 -8.41
C GLY A 58 -3.99 -12.52 -8.57
N ASN A 59 -3.28 -13.44 -9.22
CA ASN A 59 -1.84 -13.28 -9.47
C ASN A 59 -1.60 -12.18 -10.50
N ASN A 60 -0.42 -11.56 -10.45
CA ASN A 60 -0.01 -10.47 -11.33
C ASN A 60 -0.98 -9.27 -11.31
N GLY A 61 -1.74 -9.10 -10.22
CA GLY A 61 -2.61 -7.94 -10.04
C GLY A 61 -1.81 -6.64 -10.09
N ASN A 62 -2.29 -5.65 -10.84
CA ASN A 62 -1.62 -4.38 -11.02
C ASN A 62 -2.50 -3.22 -10.54
N VAL A 63 -1.99 -2.36 -9.68
CA VAL A 63 -2.69 -1.14 -9.27
C VAL A 63 -1.83 0.07 -9.60
N ILE A 64 -2.42 1.04 -10.31
CA ILE A 64 -1.80 2.32 -10.59
C ILE A 64 -2.55 3.37 -9.78
N GLN A 65 -1.93 3.87 -8.72
CA GLN A 65 -2.46 4.92 -7.86
C GLN A 65 -1.82 6.26 -8.23
N ASP A 66 -2.49 7.02 -9.08
CA ASP A 66 -2.04 8.36 -9.49
C ASP A 66 -2.76 9.47 -8.70
N GLY A 67 -3.95 9.18 -8.16
CA GLY A 67 -4.72 10.10 -7.32
C GLY A 67 -4.32 10.07 -5.84
N ASP A 68 -4.91 10.95 -5.04
CA ASP A 68 -4.70 10.96 -3.58
C ASP A 68 -5.34 9.72 -2.93
N LEU A 69 -4.61 9.06 -2.03
CA LEU A 69 -5.08 7.92 -1.23
C LEU A 69 -5.06 8.28 0.27
N ASP A 70 -6.23 8.52 0.86
CA ASP A 70 -6.38 8.80 2.28
C ASP A 70 -6.99 7.59 3.01
N VAL A 71 -6.28 7.02 4.00
CA VAL A 71 -6.70 5.81 4.72
C VAL A 71 -6.69 6.04 6.23
N SER A 72 -7.80 5.72 6.90
CA SER A 72 -7.99 5.90 8.35
C SER A 72 -8.88 4.85 9.01
N GLY A 73 -8.94 4.88 10.34
CA GLY A 73 -9.92 4.12 11.12
C GLY A 73 -9.80 2.59 11.04
N GLY A 74 -8.64 2.05 10.66
CA GLY A 74 -8.42 0.62 10.44
C GLY A 74 -8.85 0.11 9.06
N GLY A 75 -8.95 1.00 8.07
CA GLY A 75 -9.24 0.66 6.68
C GLY A 75 -7.98 0.30 5.87
N HIS A 76 -8.17 -0.34 4.72
CA HIS A 76 -7.12 -0.70 3.77
C HIS A 76 -7.30 0.10 2.46
N GLY A 77 -6.27 0.80 2.01
CA GLY A 77 -6.33 1.58 0.76
C GLY A 77 -6.37 0.68 -0.47
N ILE A 78 -5.25 -0.02 -0.69
CA ILE A 78 -5.05 -1.01 -1.74
C ILE A 78 -4.74 -2.33 -1.06
N ASP A 79 -5.50 -3.37 -1.38
CA ASP A 79 -5.34 -4.71 -0.83
C ASP A 79 -5.25 -5.71 -2.00
N ILE A 80 -4.18 -6.49 -2.07
CA ILE A 80 -3.99 -7.47 -3.15
C ILE A 80 -3.62 -8.81 -2.55
N THR A 81 -4.40 -9.84 -2.85
CA THR A 81 -4.02 -11.23 -2.59
C THR A 81 -3.64 -11.90 -3.91
N GLY A 82 -2.36 -12.23 -4.06
CA GLY A 82 -1.83 -12.90 -5.25
C GLY A 82 -0.34 -12.65 -5.47
N ASP A 83 0.35 -13.65 -6.04
CA ASP A 83 1.78 -13.58 -6.30
C ASP A 83 2.08 -12.58 -7.43
N SER A 84 3.28 -12.00 -7.39
CA SER A 84 3.83 -11.12 -8.41
C SER A 84 2.97 -9.88 -8.70
N ALA A 85 2.15 -9.47 -7.72
CA ALA A 85 1.40 -8.22 -7.79
C ALA A 85 2.33 -7.01 -7.91
N THR A 86 1.85 -5.96 -8.57
CA THR A 86 2.57 -4.69 -8.71
C THR A 86 1.68 -3.53 -8.30
N VAL A 87 2.19 -2.61 -7.48
CA VAL A 87 1.51 -1.35 -7.15
C VAL A 87 2.43 -0.18 -7.49
N ASP A 88 1.99 0.67 -8.42
CA ASP A 88 2.63 1.94 -8.74
C ASP A 88 1.90 3.08 -8.02
N ASN A 89 2.41 3.51 -6.87
CA ASN A 89 1.88 4.64 -6.13
C ASN A 89 2.60 5.95 -6.53
N LYS A 90 2.05 6.63 -7.54
CA LYS A 90 2.54 7.93 -8.03
C LYS A 90 1.84 9.12 -7.36
N GLY A 91 0.62 8.91 -6.89
CA GLY A 91 -0.17 9.89 -6.15
C GLY A 91 0.29 10.06 -4.71
N THR A 92 -0.36 10.98 -3.97
CA THR A 92 -0.08 11.12 -2.55
C THR A 92 -0.75 10.00 -1.75
N MET A 93 -0.11 9.58 -0.66
CA MET A 93 -0.68 8.62 0.28
C MET A 93 -0.65 9.19 1.69
N THR A 94 -1.79 9.19 2.36
CA THR A 94 -1.91 9.51 3.78
C THR A 94 -2.50 8.31 4.50
N VAL A 95 -1.79 7.79 5.51
CA VAL A 95 -2.28 6.70 6.36
C VAL A 95 -2.25 7.16 7.81
N THR A 96 -3.39 7.08 8.49
CA THR A 96 -3.50 7.43 9.92
C THR A 96 -4.26 6.37 10.69
N ASP A 97 -4.00 6.31 11.98
CA ASP A 97 -4.65 5.47 12.98
C ASP A 97 -4.19 4.00 12.97
N PRO A 98 -4.30 3.31 14.12
CA PRO A 98 -3.93 1.91 14.23
C PRO A 98 -4.73 1.02 13.27
N GLU A 99 -4.11 -0.07 12.82
CA GLU A 99 -4.68 -1.05 11.89
C GLU A 99 -4.93 -0.51 10.47
N SER A 100 -4.72 0.78 10.19
CA SER A 100 -4.88 1.34 8.85
C SER A 100 -3.68 0.98 7.97
N MET A 101 -3.94 0.55 6.73
CA MET A 101 -2.90 0.17 5.77
C MET A 101 -3.09 0.91 4.44
N GLY A 102 -2.07 1.60 3.97
CA GLY A 102 -2.11 2.28 2.67
C GLY A 102 -2.13 1.27 1.52
N ILE A 103 -1.09 0.45 1.46
CA ILE A 103 -0.95 -0.66 0.52
C ILE A 103 -0.67 -1.93 1.32
N GLN A 104 -1.47 -2.97 1.13
CA GLN A 104 -1.21 -4.33 1.58
C GLN A 104 -1.13 -5.25 0.36
N ILE A 105 -0.13 -6.13 0.35
CA ILE A 105 -0.06 -7.24 -0.59
C ILE A 105 0.26 -8.53 0.14
N ASP A 106 -0.59 -9.54 -0.02
CA ASP A 106 -0.38 -10.92 0.42
C ASP A 106 -0.01 -11.77 -0.81
N GLY A 107 1.29 -11.94 -1.06
CA GLY A 107 1.79 -12.68 -2.22
C GLY A 107 3.30 -12.57 -2.43
N ASP A 108 3.91 -13.65 -2.94
CA ASP A 108 5.36 -13.70 -3.19
C ASP A 108 5.74 -12.83 -4.39
N LYS A 109 6.96 -12.31 -4.41
CA LYS A 109 7.55 -11.50 -5.50
C LYS A 109 6.76 -10.22 -5.82
N ALA A 110 5.95 -9.75 -4.88
CA ALA A 110 5.24 -8.49 -5.03
C ALA A 110 6.22 -7.32 -5.17
N ILE A 111 5.82 -6.32 -5.96
CA ILE A 111 6.60 -5.11 -6.20
C ILE A 111 5.74 -3.89 -5.89
N VAL A 112 6.19 -3.05 -4.96
CA VAL A 112 5.54 -1.76 -4.69
C VAL A 112 6.50 -0.63 -5.06
N ASN A 113 6.04 0.31 -5.89
CA ASN A 113 6.77 1.50 -6.30
C ASN A 113 6.11 2.73 -5.69
N ASN A 114 6.65 3.22 -4.59
CA ASN A 114 6.23 4.46 -3.93
C ASN A 114 6.98 5.65 -4.54
N GLU A 115 6.43 6.22 -5.60
CA GLU A 115 6.97 7.39 -6.28
C GLU A 115 6.45 8.71 -5.69
N GLY A 116 5.20 8.72 -5.21
CA GLY A 116 4.57 9.88 -4.61
C GLY A 116 4.95 10.10 -3.14
N GLU A 117 4.50 11.23 -2.58
CA GLU A 117 4.71 11.54 -1.16
C GLU A 117 3.79 10.67 -0.28
N SER A 118 4.37 10.08 0.76
CA SER A 118 3.65 9.26 1.74
C SER A 118 3.78 9.86 3.14
N THR A 119 2.65 10.05 3.82
CA THR A 119 2.58 10.50 5.21
C THR A 119 1.88 9.46 6.06
N ILE A 120 2.59 8.90 7.03
CA ILE A 120 2.10 7.83 7.91
C ILE A 120 2.11 8.35 9.35
N THR A 121 0.96 8.28 10.03
CA THR A 121 0.81 8.84 11.37
C THR A 121 -0.03 7.97 12.31
N ASN A 122 0.08 8.22 13.62
CA ASN A 122 -0.82 7.69 14.65
C ASN A 122 -1.00 6.15 14.66
N GLY A 123 0.04 5.38 14.31
CA GLY A 123 0.02 3.92 14.33
C GLY A 123 -0.40 3.25 13.02
N GLY A 124 -0.54 3.99 11.92
CA GLY A 124 -0.82 3.43 10.60
C GLY A 124 0.42 2.80 9.94
N THR A 125 0.19 2.02 8.89
CA THR A 125 1.24 1.41 8.06
C THR A 125 1.11 1.87 6.60
N GLY A 126 2.18 2.44 6.03
CA GLY A 126 2.17 2.94 4.65
C GLY A 126 2.08 1.81 3.62
N THR A 127 3.11 0.97 3.56
CA THR A 127 3.17 -0.21 2.69
C THR A 127 3.49 -1.44 3.52
N GLN A 128 2.68 -2.49 3.41
CA GLN A 128 2.94 -3.81 3.96
C GLN A 128 2.95 -4.85 2.83
N ILE A 129 3.95 -5.72 2.81
CA ILE A 129 4.00 -6.86 1.90
C ILE A 129 4.24 -8.13 2.71
N ASN A 130 3.33 -9.09 2.62
CA ASN A 130 3.45 -10.41 3.21
C ASN A 130 3.76 -11.43 2.10
N GLY A 131 5.04 -11.72 1.89
CA GLY A 131 5.50 -12.61 0.82
C GLY A 131 7.02 -12.66 0.65
N ASP A 132 7.51 -13.81 0.20
CA ASP A 132 8.93 -14.03 -0.08
C ASP A 132 9.35 -13.30 -1.37
N ASP A 133 10.63 -12.93 -1.48
CA ASP A 133 11.20 -12.24 -2.65
C ASP A 133 10.52 -10.89 -2.99
N ALA A 134 9.79 -10.30 -2.03
CA ALA A 134 9.12 -9.01 -2.19
C ALA A 134 10.10 -7.85 -2.36
N THR A 135 9.72 -6.83 -3.12
CA THR A 135 10.48 -5.59 -3.29
C THR A 135 9.62 -4.35 -3.07
N ALA A 136 10.03 -3.46 -2.20
CA ALA A 136 9.47 -2.11 -2.09
C ALA A 136 10.50 -1.05 -2.53
N ASN A 137 10.13 -0.21 -3.49
CA ASN A 137 10.93 0.89 -4.02
C ASN A 137 10.34 2.21 -3.51
N ASN A 138 11.00 2.82 -2.54
CA ASN A 138 10.63 4.11 -1.95
C ASN A 138 11.42 5.23 -2.62
N ASN A 139 10.86 5.75 -3.71
CA ASN A 139 11.48 6.78 -4.53
C ASN A 139 10.99 8.19 -4.15
N GLY A 140 9.74 8.27 -3.68
CA GLY A 140 9.13 9.48 -3.15
C GLY A 140 9.57 9.78 -1.71
N LYS A 141 9.11 10.91 -1.19
CA LYS A 141 9.31 11.25 0.22
C LYS A 141 8.38 10.42 1.09
N THR A 142 8.90 9.85 2.17
CA THR A 142 8.13 9.14 3.19
C THR A 142 8.33 9.83 4.54
N THR A 143 7.24 10.26 5.16
CA THR A 143 7.22 10.78 6.53
C THR A 143 6.49 9.79 7.43
N VAL A 144 7.14 9.33 8.50
CA VAL A 144 6.57 8.42 9.49
C VAL A 144 6.62 9.10 10.86
N ASP A 145 5.47 9.41 11.44
CA ASP A 145 5.38 10.04 12.76
C ASP A 145 4.46 9.28 13.71
N GLY A 146 4.81 9.26 14.98
CA GLY A 146 4.02 8.65 16.04
C GLY A 146 4.38 7.20 16.34
N LYS A 147 4.02 6.81 17.55
CA LYS A 147 4.33 5.50 18.11
C LYS A 147 3.61 4.41 17.30
N ASP A 148 4.34 3.34 17.03
CA ASP A 148 3.86 2.15 16.31
C ASP A 148 3.45 2.41 14.85
N SER A 149 3.71 3.61 14.30
CA SER A 149 3.57 3.90 12.87
C SER A 149 4.69 3.23 12.08
N THR A 150 4.40 2.68 10.90
CA THR A 150 5.40 2.04 10.04
C THR A 150 5.34 2.56 8.60
N GLY A 151 6.48 3.00 8.05
CA GLY A 151 6.53 3.46 6.66
C GLY A 151 6.41 2.30 5.67
N THR A 152 7.37 1.38 5.69
CA THR A 152 7.40 0.19 4.85
C THR A 152 7.67 -1.05 5.71
N GLU A 153 6.84 -2.06 5.57
CA GLU A 153 6.94 -3.35 6.24
C GLU A 153 6.99 -4.49 5.21
N ILE A 154 7.95 -5.40 5.35
CA ILE A 154 7.99 -6.64 4.57
C ILE A 154 8.09 -7.84 5.51
N ASN A 155 7.12 -8.74 5.44
CA ASN A 155 7.09 -10.01 6.15
C ASN A 155 7.33 -11.16 5.15
N GLY A 156 8.60 -11.56 4.99
CA GLY A 156 8.99 -12.59 4.05
C GLY A 156 10.51 -12.70 3.88
N ASN A 157 10.97 -13.87 3.42
CA ASN A 157 12.37 -14.11 3.14
C ASN A 157 12.81 -13.37 1.88
N ASN A 158 14.09 -13.01 1.82
CA ASN A 158 14.70 -12.27 0.72
C ASN A 158 14.02 -10.91 0.42
N GLY A 159 13.25 -10.38 1.38
CA GLY A 159 12.59 -9.09 1.25
C GLY A 159 13.59 -7.97 0.98
N LYS A 160 13.27 -7.12 -0.01
CA LYS A 160 14.14 -6.04 -0.45
C LYS A 160 13.45 -4.68 -0.34
N VAL A 161 14.12 -3.72 0.29
CA VAL A 161 13.70 -2.31 0.25
C VAL A 161 14.78 -1.49 -0.43
N ILE A 162 14.40 -0.67 -1.40
CA ILE A 162 15.25 0.34 -2.03
C ILE A 162 14.73 1.70 -1.58
N GLN A 163 15.50 2.40 -0.75
CA GLN A 163 15.14 3.73 -0.25
C GLN A 163 15.95 4.76 -1.03
N ASP A 164 15.38 5.30 -2.10
CA ASP A 164 16.02 6.32 -2.94
C ASP A 164 15.53 7.73 -2.60
N GLY A 165 14.29 7.88 -2.12
CA GLY A 165 13.72 9.13 -1.64
C GLY A 165 14.06 9.48 -0.19
N ASP A 166 13.58 10.63 0.28
CA ASP A 166 13.77 11.08 1.66
C ASP A 166 12.89 10.28 2.63
N LEU A 167 13.46 9.83 3.74
CA LEU A 167 12.77 9.14 4.82
C LEU A 167 12.92 9.91 6.14
N ASP A 168 11.85 10.54 6.59
CA ASP A 168 11.78 11.26 7.85
C ASP A 168 10.98 10.44 8.88
N VAL A 169 11.61 10.03 10.00
CA VAL A 169 10.98 9.20 11.04
C VAL A 169 11.01 9.90 12.39
N SER A 170 9.86 10.01 13.06
CA SER A 170 9.77 10.60 14.39
C SER A 170 8.74 9.93 15.29
N GLY A 171 8.69 10.35 16.56
CA GLY A 171 7.59 10.00 17.47
C GLY A 171 7.55 8.53 17.91
N GLY A 172 8.63 7.77 17.67
CA GLY A 172 8.71 6.34 17.98
C GLY A 172 8.17 5.42 16.89
N GLY A 173 8.08 5.90 15.64
CA GLY A 173 7.72 5.08 14.48
C GLY A 173 8.90 4.29 13.90
N HIS A 174 8.57 3.43 12.94
CA HIS A 174 9.48 2.58 12.18
C HIS A 174 9.52 3.04 10.72
N GLY A 175 10.67 3.43 10.20
CA GLY A 175 10.78 3.83 8.79
C GLY A 175 10.63 2.63 7.85
N ILE A 176 11.53 1.67 8.00
CA ILE A 176 11.58 0.41 7.25
C ILE A 176 11.67 -0.73 8.27
N ASP A 177 10.75 -1.67 8.21
CA ASP A 177 10.74 -2.90 9.01
C ASP A 177 10.71 -4.12 8.08
N ILE A 178 11.58 -5.09 8.31
CA ILE A 178 11.62 -6.33 7.52
C ILE A 178 11.81 -7.52 8.45
N THR A 179 10.85 -8.44 8.40
CA THR A 179 10.90 -9.71 9.13
C THR A 179 11.04 -10.87 8.13
N GLY A 180 12.20 -11.52 8.14
CA GLY A 180 12.50 -12.69 7.31
C GLY A 180 14.00 -12.92 7.14
N ASP A 181 14.39 -14.08 6.61
CA ASP A 181 15.79 -14.39 6.35
C ASP A 181 16.29 -13.65 5.09
N SER A 182 17.59 -13.31 5.04
CA SER A 182 18.25 -12.72 3.87
C SER A 182 17.67 -11.39 3.36
N ALA A 183 17.04 -10.61 4.25
CA ALA A 183 16.55 -9.27 3.93
C ALA A 183 17.66 -8.32 3.46
N THR A 184 17.34 -7.41 2.54
CA THR A 184 18.27 -6.39 2.03
C THR A 184 17.61 -5.01 2.02
N VAL A 185 18.33 -3.99 2.53
CA VAL A 185 17.93 -2.59 2.41
C VAL A 185 19.03 -1.82 1.69
N ASP A 186 18.71 -1.28 0.51
CA ASP A 186 19.58 -0.40 -0.27
C ASP A 186 19.14 1.06 -0.04
N ASN A 187 19.72 1.73 0.95
CA ASN A 187 19.45 3.15 1.22
C ASN A 187 20.37 4.07 0.41
N LYS A 188 19.83 4.74 -0.61
CA LYS A 188 20.51 5.76 -1.41
C LYS A 188 19.98 7.19 -1.17
N GLY A 189 18.81 7.31 -0.55
CA GLY A 189 18.16 8.57 -0.18
C GLY A 189 18.68 9.15 1.13
N THR A 190 18.04 10.23 1.58
CA THR A 190 18.31 10.80 2.91
C THR A 190 17.44 10.14 3.96
N MET A 191 17.98 9.98 5.18
CA MET A 191 17.23 9.43 6.31
C MET A 191 17.44 10.32 7.53
N THR A 192 16.34 10.84 8.07
CA THR A 192 16.30 11.64 9.30
C THR A 192 15.49 10.89 10.35
N VAL A 193 16.03 10.75 11.56
CA VAL A 193 15.32 10.14 12.69
C VAL A 193 15.40 11.07 13.90
N THR A 194 14.25 11.41 14.50
CA THR A 194 14.17 12.35 15.64
C THR A 194 13.24 11.91 16.75
#